data_AF-A0A9E3WQJ8-F1
#
_entry.id   AF-A0A9E3WQJ8-F1
#
_cell.length_a   1.000
_cell.length_b   1.000
_cell.length_c   1.000
_cell.angle_alpha   90.00
_cell.angle_beta   90.00
_cell.angle_gamma   90.00
#
_symmetry.space_group_name_H-M   'P 1'
#
loop_
_entity.id
_entity.type
_entity.pdbx_description
1 polymer ?
#
loop_
_entity_poly.entity_id
_entity_poly.type
_entity_poly.pdbx_seq_one_letter_code
_entity_poly.pdbx_strand_id
1 'polypeptide(L)'
;MAATSIGVALLFVAPAAAQGSDRSLIEFSGAIGAGLVTMGAAYGIGKLATAAYEGMSRQPEVAGSIQTAMIIAAALIEGFTFYALFICSQQNPWG
;
A
#
# COMPACT_ATOMS: atom_id res chain seq x y z
N MET A 1 -19.27 52.75 -7.02
CA MET A 1 -19.51 51.41 -7.61
C MET A 1 -18.29 50.81 -8.34
N ALA A 2 -17.26 51.58 -8.74
CA ALA A 2 -16.07 51.02 -9.41
C ALA A 2 -14.94 50.54 -8.47
N ALA A 3 -14.93 50.94 -7.20
CA ALA A 3 -13.90 50.52 -6.23
C ALA A 3 -14.12 49.11 -5.69
N THR A 4 -15.37 48.62 -5.67
CA THR A 4 -15.73 47.30 -5.16
C THR A 4 -15.34 46.17 -6.12
N SER A 5 -15.26 46.43 -7.43
CA SER A 5 -14.93 45.42 -8.44
C SER A 5 -13.44 45.08 -8.49
N ILE A 6 -12.54 46.04 -8.22
CA ILE A 6 -11.09 45.80 -8.17
C ILE A 6 -10.70 45.00 -6.92
N GLY A 7 -11.33 45.29 -5.76
CA GLY A 7 -11.09 44.55 -4.52
C GLY A 7 -11.54 43.08 -4.60
N VAL A 8 -12.65 42.81 -5.28
CA VAL A 8 -13.14 41.44 -5.49
C VAL A 8 -12.26 40.68 -6.50
N ALA A 9 -11.77 41.34 -7.56
CA ALA A 9 -10.84 40.71 -8.50
C ALA A 9 -9.50 40.30 -7.85
N LEU A 10 -8.98 41.10 -6.91
CA LEU A 10 -7.77 40.75 -6.14
C LEU A 10 -8.00 39.58 -5.19
N LEU A 11 -9.19 39.44 -4.60
CA LEU A 11 -9.56 38.29 -3.77
C LEU A 11 -9.62 36.97 -4.55
N PHE A 12 -9.88 37.01 -5.86
CA PHE A 12 -9.89 35.83 -6.72
C PHE A 12 -8.54 35.52 -7.40
N VAL A 13 -7.60 36.47 -7.43
CA VAL A 13 -6.23 36.28 -7.98
C VAL A 13 -5.23 35.81 -6.91
N ALA A 14 -5.47 36.13 -5.63
CA ALA A 14 -4.62 35.72 -4.51
C ALA A 14 -4.39 34.20 -4.32
N PRO A 15 -5.34 33.27 -4.54
CA PRO A 15 -5.11 31.86 -4.21
C PRO A 15 -4.08 31.18 -5.14
N ALA A 16 -3.82 31.71 -6.33
CA ALA A 16 -2.84 31.13 -7.25
C ALA A 16 -1.38 31.41 -6.84
N ALA A 17 -1.12 32.47 -6.07
CA ALA A 17 0.23 32.87 -5.67
C ALA A 17 0.72 32.17 -4.39
N ALA A 18 -0.16 31.43 -3.69
CA ALA A 18 0.14 30.80 -2.40
C ALA A 18 0.34 29.28 -2.47
N GLN A 19 0.22 28.65 -3.65
CA GLN A 19 0.55 27.24 -3.84
C GLN A 19 2.07 27.05 -3.94
N GLY A 20 2.75 27.18 -2.80
CA GLY A 20 4.05 26.55 -2.62
C GLY A 20 3.85 25.04 -2.73
N SER A 21 4.50 24.42 -3.71
CA SER A 21 4.51 22.96 -3.78
C SER A 21 5.33 22.45 -2.59
N ASP A 22 4.68 22.11 -1.48
CA ASP A 22 5.26 21.32 -0.39
C ASP A 22 5.49 19.88 -0.89
N ARG A 23 6.29 19.74 -1.95
CA ARG A 23 6.86 18.46 -2.34
C ARG A 23 7.96 18.19 -1.34
N SER A 24 7.76 17.16 -0.53
CA SER A 24 8.80 16.64 0.35
C SER A 24 10.09 16.50 -0.45
N LEU A 25 11.23 16.89 0.14
CA LEU A 25 12.55 16.71 -0.50
C LEU A 25 12.83 15.24 -0.86
N ILE A 26 12.08 14.30 -0.26
CA ILE A 26 12.06 12.89 -0.59
C ILE A 26 10.58 12.48 -0.75
N GLU A 27 10.13 12.35 -1.99
CA GLU A 27 8.85 11.70 -2.34
C GLU A 27 9.12 10.25 -2.73
N PHE A 28 8.69 9.29 -1.91
CA PHE A 28 8.62 7.90 -2.34
C PHE A 28 7.36 7.72 -3.17
N SER A 29 7.51 7.23 -4.41
CA SER A 29 6.35 6.94 -5.25
C SER A 29 5.58 5.72 -4.70
N GLY A 30 4.26 5.71 -4.91
CA GLY A 30 3.42 4.55 -4.60
C GLY A 30 3.91 3.25 -5.28
N ALA A 31 4.59 3.37 -6.43
CA ALA A 31 5.22 2.24 -7.11
C ALA A 31 6.37 1.60 -6.29
N ILE A 32 7.20 2.40 -5.61
CA ILE A 32 8.26 1.88 -4.74
C ILE A 32 7.65 1.19 -3.51
N GLY A 33 6.63 1.81 -2.90
CA GLY A 33 5.89 1.21 -1.79
C GLY A 33 5.27 -0.13 -2.17
N ALA A 34 4.62 -0.19 -3.34
CA ALA A 34 4.02 -1.41 -3.87
C ALA A 34 5.07 -2.51 -4.07
N GLY A 35 6.22 -2.19 -4.68
CA GLY A 35 7.31 -3.14 -4.88
C GLY A 35 7.84 -3.74 -3.56
N LEU A 36 8.07 -2.91 -2.54
CA LEU A 36 8.55 -3.36 -1.24
C LEU A 36 7.54 -4.26 -0.52
N VAL A 37 6.26 -3.87 -0.54
CA VAL A 37 5.17 -4.67 0.04
C VAL A 37 5.07 -6.04 -0.65
N THR A 38 5.08 -6.08 -1.98
CA THR A 38 5.02 -7.35 -2.74
C THR A 38 6.24 -8.23 -2.46
N MET A 39 7.44 -7.67 -2.36
CA MET A 39 8.64 -8.44 -1.99
C MET A 39 8.54 -9.04 -0.59
N GLY A 40 8.06 -8.26 0.40
CA GLY A 40 7.84 -8.73 1.76
C GLY A 40 6.81 -9.87 1.84
N ALA A 41 5.70 -9.72 1.12
CA ALA A 41 4.64 -10.73 1.04
C ALA A 41 5.13 -12.03 0.41
N ALA A 42 5.82 -11.94 -0.74
CA ALA A 42 6.37 -13.10 -1.44
C ALA A 42 7.35 -13.88 -0.57
N TYR A 43 8.23 -13.18 0.15
CA TYR A 43 9.16 -13.81 1.08
C TYR A 43 8.44 -14.47 2.26
N GLY A 44 7.46 -13.79 2.86
CA GLY A 44 6.67 -14.32 3.98
C GLY A 44 5.90 -15.59 3.62
N ILE A 45 5.17 -15.57 2.50
CA ILE A 45 4.42 -16.73 2.02
C ILE A 45 5.37 -17.87 1.64
N GLY A 46 6.49 -17.60 0.96
CA GLY A 46 7.46 -18.62 0.59
C GLY A 46 8.05 -19.37 1.80
N LYS A 47 8.40 -18.63 2.87
CA LYS A 47 8.87 -19.21 4.14
C LYS A 47 7.78 -20.04 4.82
N LEU A 48 6.57 -19.52 4.88
CA LEU A 48 5.41 -20.21 5.44
C LEU A 48 5.11 -21.52 4.72
N ALA A 49 5.08 -21.48 3.38
CA ALA A 49 4.84 -22.66 2.56
C ALA A 49 5.94 -23.71 2.76
N THR A 50 7.21 -23.29 2.76
CA THR A 50 8.35 -24.20 2.98
C THR A 50 8.22 -24.92 4.33
N ALA A 51 7.94 -24.19 5.41
CA ALA A 51 7.79 -24.76 6.75
C ALA A 51 6.58 -25.70 6.83
N ALA A 52 5.46 -25.35 6.19
CA ALA A 52 4.28 -26.19 6.14
C ALA A 52 4.54 -27.50 5.37
N TYR A 53 5.18 -27.44 4.21
CA TYR A 53 5.51 -28.63 3.42
C TYR A 53 6.47 -29.56 4.16
N GLU A 54 7.50 -29.01 4.81
CA GLU A 54 8.41 -29.81 5.64
C GLU A 54 7.65 -30.47 6.80
N GLY A 55 6.80 -29.72 7.50
CA GLY A 55 5.95 -30.24 8.57
C GLY A 55 5.02 -31.38 8.12
N MET A 56 4.33 -31.20 6.99
CA MET A 56 3.46 -32.22 6.40
C MET A 56 4.22 -33.48 5.98
N SER A 57 5.46 -33.31 5.48
CA SER A 57 6.30 -34.45 5.09
C SER A 57 6.80 -35.27 6.28
N ARG A 58 7.04 -34.62 7.43
CA ARG A 58 7.52 -35.26 8.66
C ARG A 58 6.40 -35.91 9.46
N GLN A 59 5.19 -35.35 9.41
CA GLN A 59 4.03 -35.83 10.17
C GLN A 59 2.79 -35.84 9.26
N PRO A 60 2.66 -36.88 8.40
CA PRO A 60 1.55 -36.96 7.46
C PRO A 60 0.18 -37.10 8.16
N GLU A 61 0.14 -37.60 9.39
CA GLU A 61 -1.09 -37.80 10.18
C GLU A 61 -1.79 -36.48 10.51
N VAL A 62 -1.03 -35.38 10.62
CA VAL A 62 -1.56 -34.04 10.93
C VAL A 62 -1.49 -33.09 9.73
N ALA A 63 -1.22 -33.60 8.53
CA ALA A 63 -1.00 -32.77 7.35
C ALA A 63 -2.19 -31.86 7.02
N GLY A 64 -3.43 -32.37 7.17
CA GLY A 64 -4.64 -31.55 6.96
C GLY A 64 -4.77 -30.38 7.94
N SER A 65 -4.34 -30.57 9.20
CA SER A 65 -4.30 -29.51 10.21
C SER A 65 -3.24 -28.45 9.86
N ILE A 66 -2.04 -28.89 9.45
CA ILE A 66 -0.95 -28.00 9.01
C ILE A 66 -1.39 -27.19 7.78
N GLN A 67 -2.00 -27.82 6.79
CA GLN A 67 -2.53 -27.14 5.61
C GLN A 67 -3.57 -26.09 5.98
N THR A 68 -4.49 -26.41 6.90
CA THR A 68 -5.51 -25.46 7.35
C THR A 68 -4.88 -24.24 8.05
N ALA A 69 -3.94 -24.47 8.96
CA ALA A 69 -3.20 -23.39 9.61
C ALA A 69 -2.39 -22.55 8.61
N MET A 70 -1.76 -23.19 7.62
CA MET A 70 -1.03 -22.54 6.53
C MET A 70 -1.96 -21.62 5.72
N ILE A 71 -3.15 -22.09 5.33
CA ILE A 71 -4.11 -21.29 4.55
C ILE A 71 -4.60 -20.08 5.35
N ILE A 72 -4.89 -20.25 6.65
CA ILE A 72 -5.31 -19.13 7.51
C ILE A 72 -4.20 -18.08 7.59
N ALA A 73 -2.97 -18.51 7.86
CA ALA A 73 -1.84 -17.60 7.96
C ALA A 73 -1.51 -16.95 6.59
N ALA A 74 -1.63 -17.68 5.48
CA ALA A 74 -1.51 -17.13 4.13
C ALA A 74 -2.60 -16.07 3.87
N ALA A 75 -3.86 -16.32 4.26
CA ALA A 75 -4.95 -15.37 4.11
C ALA A 75 -4.72 -14.07 4.91
N LEU A 76 -4.08 -14.15 6.09
CA LEU A 76 -3.70 -12.97 6.86
C LEU A 76 -2.59 -12.17 6.16
N ILE A 77 -1.58 -12.84 5.60
CA ILE A 77 -0.52 -12.17 4.81
C ILE A 77 -1.13 -11.52 3.57
N GLU A 78 -1.95 -12.25 2.81
CA GLU A 78 -2.61 -11.75 1.60
C GLU A 78 -3.54 -10.57 1.92
N GLY A 79 -4.34 -10.66 2.98
CA GLY A 79 -5.24 -9.58 3.40
C GLY A 79 -4.51 -8.29 3.75
N PHE A 80 -3.41 -8.38 4.52
CA PHE A 80 -2.57 -7.23 4.83
C PHE A 80 -1.87 -6.67 3.58
N THR A 81 -1.36 -7.56 2.72
CA THR A 81 -0.66 -7.19 1.48
C THR A 81 -1.58 -6.45 0.53
N PHE A 82 -2.80 -6.95 0.32
CA PHE A 82 -3.81 -6.29 -0.52
C PHE A 82 -4.16 -4.90 -0.01
N TYR A 83 -4.35 -4.74 1.30
CA TYR A 83 -4.65 -3.44 1.89
C TYR A 83 -3.48 -2.45 1.73
N ALA A 84 -2.24 -2.90 1.92
CA ALA A 84 -1.06 -2.07 1.72
C ALA A 84 -0.87 -1.67 0.23
N LEU A 85 -1.12 -2.58 -0.70
CA LEU A 85 -1.10 -2.28 -2.14
C LEU A 85 -2.19 -1.28 -2.53
N PHE A 86 -3.38 -1.38 -1.94
CA PHE A 86 -4.46 -0.41 -2.14
C PHE A 86 -4.02 1.00 -1.69
N ILE A 87 -3.38 1.12 -0.52
CA ILE A 87 -2.85 2.42 -0.04
C ILE A 87 -1.77 2.95 -1.00
N CYS A 88 -0.88 2.08 -1.49
CA CYS A 88 0.16 2.46 -2.45
C CYS A 88 -0.44 2.94 -3.78
N SER A 89 -1.56 2.35 -4.23
CA SER A 89 -2.20 2.75 -5.49
C SER A 89 -2.85 4.12 -5.41
N GLN A 90 -3.28 4.58 -4.23
CA GLN A 90 -3.89 5.91 -4.04
C GLN A 90 -2.90 7.07 -4.29
N GLN A 91 -1.60 6.78 -4.33
CA GLN A 91 -0.54 7.78 -4.55
C GLN A 91 -0.25 7.99 -6.05
N ASN A 92 -0.89 7.22 -6.92
CA ASN A 92 -0.69 7.29 -8.36
C ASN A 92 -1.73 8.22 -9.00
N PRO A 93 -1.36 9.11 -9.94
CA PRO A 93 -2.27 10.09 -10.56
C PRO A 93 -3.30 9.47 -11.53
N TRP A 94 -3.36 8.13 -11.61
CA TRP A 94 -4.24 7.36 -12.49
C TRP A 94 -5.31 6.57 -11.72
N GLY A 95 -5.42 6.79 -10.40
CA GLY A 95 -6.44 6.22 -9.52
C GLY A 95 -7.68 7.10 -9.40
#